data_AF-A0A1J3DMY3-F1
#
_entry.id   AF-A0A1J3DMY3-F1
#
_cell.length_a   1.000
_cell.length_b   1.000
_cell.length_c   1.000
_cell.angle_alpha   90.00
_cell.angle_beta   90.00
_cell.angle_gamma   90.00
#
_symmetry.space_group_name_H-M   'P 1'
#
loop_
_entity.id
_entity.type
_entity.pdbx_description
1 polymer ?
#
loop_
_entity_poly.entity_id
_entity_poly.type
_entity_poly.pdbx_seq_one_letter_code
_entity_poly.pdbx_strand_id
1 'polypeptide(L)'
;TERITHFSGRYVKDADKDIIEAVKAKGRLVKSGSFTHNYPYCWRSDTPLIYRAVPSWFVRVEQLKEQLLKNLEDTKWVPHHVKTKRFHNWLANARDWAVSRSRFWGTPL
;
A
#
# COMPACT_ATOMS: atom_id res chain seq x y z
N THR A 1 -5.47 -17.66 -11.33
CA THR A 1 -5.98 -18.65 -10.35
C THR A 1 -5.66 -20.08 -10.75
N GLU A 2 -5.38 -20.36 -12.02
CA GLU A 2 -5.09 -21.72 -12.54
C GLU A 2 -3.94 -22.47 -11.87
N ARG A 3 -2.98 -21.77 -11.23
CA ARG A 3 -1.82 -22.41 -10.59
C ARG A 3 -2.07 -22.94 -9.18
N ILE A 4 -3.12 -22.48 -8.48
CA ILE A 4 -3.42 -22.87 -7.09
C ILE A 4 -4.91 -23.19 -7.00
N THR A 5 -5.24 -24.47 -7.12
CA THR A 5 -6.63 -24.96 -7.13
C THR A 5 -7.18 -25.18 -5.73
N HIS A 6 -6.35 -25.62 -4.78
CA HIS A 6 -6.77 -26.02 -3.42
C HIS A 6 -7.45 -24.91 -2.59
N PHE A 7 -7.19 -23.64 -2.89
CA PHE A 7 -7.74 -22.48 -2.16
C PHE A 7 -8.51 -21.52 -3.08
N SER A 8 -8.88 -21.98 -4.28
CA SER A 8 -9.55 -21.14 -5.27
C SER A 8 -10.92 -20.65 -4.75
N GLY A 9 -11.26 -19.41 -5.04
CA GLY A 9 -12.55 -18.81 -4.67
C GLY A 9 -12.67 -18.31 -3.22
N ARG A 10 -11.65 -18.55 -2.37
CA ARG A 10 -11.64 -18.03 -0.99
C ARG A 10 -11.04 -16.63 -0.92
N TYR A 11 -11.50 -15.83 0.05
CA TYR A 11 -10.87 -14.56 0.38
C TYR A 11 -9.46 -14.81 0.96
N VAL A 12 -8.52 -13.93 0.64
CA VAL A 12 -7.08 -14.13 0.92
C VAL A 12 -6.81 -14.39 2.40
N LYS A 13 -7.49 -13.66 3.31
CA LYS A 13 -7.30 -13.84 4.76
C LYS A 13 -7.96 -15.08 5.34
N ASP A 14 -9.04 -15.54 4.73
CA ASP A 14 -9.73 -16.76 5.18
C ASP A 14 -8.93 -18.01 4.84
N ALA A 15 -8.16 -17.96 3.74
CA ALA A 15 -7.29 -19.04 3.30
C ALA A 15 -6.02 -19.21 4.16
N ASP A 16 -5.65 -18.22 4.98
CA ASP A 16 -4.42 -18.25 5.78
C ASP A 16 -4.36 -19.50 6.70
N LYS A 17 -5.49 -19.87 7.32
CA LYS A 17 -5.57 -21.03 8.22
C LYS A 17 -5.31 -22.35 7.50
N ASP A 18 -5.98 -22.59 6.38
CA ASP A 18 -5.82 -23.82 5.61
C ASP A 18 -4.40 -23.95 5.04
N ILE A 19 -3.80 -22.82 4.62
CA ILE A 19 -2.43 -22.80 4.11
C ILE A 19 -1.46 -23.24 5.21
N ILE A 20 -1.63 -22.75 6.44
CA ILE A 20 -0.81 -23.17 7.58
C ILE A 20 -0.96 -24.67 7.85
N GLU A 21 -2.18 -25.20 7.83
CA GLU A 21 -2.44 -26.63 8.00
C GLU A 21 -1.82 -27.48 6.88
N ALA A 22 -1.92 -27.04 5.63
CA ALA A 22 -1.32 -27.73 4.48
C ALA A 22 0.22 -27.74 4.55
N VAL A 23 0.84 -26.65 5.02
CA VAL A 23 2.30 -26.59 5.24
C VAL A 23 2.72 -27.47 6.42
N LYS A 24 1.91 -27.52 7.48
CA LYS A 24 2.11 -28.42 8.64
C LYS A 24 2.04 -29.89 8.22
N ALA A 25 1.03 -30.27 7.45
CA ALA A 25 0.84 -31.63 6.95
C ALA A 25 2.02 -32.11 6.08
N LYS A 26 2.69 -31.18 5.37
CA LYS A 26 3.90 -31.45 4.58
C LYS A 26 5.19 -31.50 5.41
N GLY A 27 5.11 -31.32 6.75
CA GLY A 27 6.28 -31.33 7.63
C GLY A 27 7.23 -30.13 7.45
N ARG A 28 6.78 -29.06 6.77
CA ARG A 28 7.62 -27.89 6.44
C ARG A 28 7.41 -26.70 7.38
N LEU A 29 6.53 -26.84 8.38
CA LEU A 29 6.24 -25.78 9.34
C LEU A 29 7.26 -25.81 10.48
N VAL A 30 8.10 -24.78 10.57
CA VAL A 30 9.11 -24.65 11.63
C VAL A 30 8.52 -24.02 12.90
N LYS A 31 7.75 -22.93 12.74
CA LYS A 31 7.15 -22.18 13.85
C LYS A 31 5.84 -21.56 13.40
N SER A 32 4.85 -21.56 14.29
CA SER A 32 3.59 -20.84 14.12
C SER A 32 3.31 -19.99 15.36
N GLY A 33 2.73 -18.81 15.17
CA GLY A 33 2.41 -17.88 16.25
C GLY A 33 1.71 -16.62 15.71
N SER A 34 1.08 -15.88 16.62
CA SER A 34 0.40 -14.61 16.31
C SER A 34 1.32 -13.42 16.57
N PHE A 35 1.28 -12.42 15.70
CA PHE A 35 2.01 -11.16 15.86
C PHE A 35 1.08 -9.97 15.71
N THR A 36 1.11 -9.07 16.68
CA THR A 36 0.46 -7.76 16.60
C THR A 36 1.43 -6.75 16.02
N HIS A 37 1.07 -6.16 14.87
CA HIS A 37 1.87 -5.14 14.21
C HIS A 37 0.97 -4.15 13.45
N ASN A 38 1.55 -3.02 13.04
CA ASN A 38 0.84 -2.01 12.24
C ASN A 38 0.63 -2.52 10.82
N TYR A 39 -0.63 -2.68 10.41
CA TYR A 39 -1.00 -3.12 9.07
C TYR A 39 -1.78 -2.01 8.34
N PRO A 40 -1.58 -1.80 7.03
CA PRO A 40 -2.31 -0.78 6.29
C PRO A 40 -3.77 -1.20 6.03
N TYR A 41 -4.69 -0.27 6.27
CA TYR A 41 -6.12 -0.42 6.01
C TYR A 41 -6.61 0.60 4.99
N CYS A 42 -7.70 0.26 4.30
CA CYS A 42 -8.38 1.20 3.41
C CYS A 42 -8.96 2.34 4.25
N TRP A 43 -8.55 3.57 3.96
CA TRP A 43 -8.99 4.77 4.68
C TRP A 43 -10.50 5.07 4.61
N ARG A 44 -11.26 4.38 3.74
CA ARG A 44 -12.71 4.56 3.57
C ARG A 44 -13.54 3.39 4.08
N SER A 45 -13.06 2.15 3.89
CA SER A 45 -13.85 0.94 4.17
C SER A 45 -13.29 0.09 5.30
N ASP A 46 -12.18 0.50 5.91
CA ASP A 46 -11.49 -0.22 6.99
C ASP A 46 -11.16 -1.69 6.65
N THR A 47 -11.08 -2.02 5.37
CA THR A 47 -10.66 -3.34 4.89
C THR A 47 -9.14 -3.42 4.81
N PRO A 48 -8.50 -4.55 5.20
CA PRO A 48 -7.05 -4.69 5.16
C PRO A 48 -6.54 -4.63 3.71
N LEU A 49 -5.51 -3.82 3.48
CA LEU A 49 -4.93 -3.65 2.14
C LEU A 49 -3.95 -4.76 1.80
N ILE A 50 -3.89 -5.13 0.53
CA ILE A 50 -2.92 -6.07 -0.01
C ILE A 50 -2.18 -5.45 -1.19
N TYR A 51 -0.87 -5.69 -1.26
CA TYR A 51 -0.09 -5.30 -2.43
C TYR A 51 -0.28 -6.34 -3.53
N ARG A 52 -0.84 -5.90 -4.66
CA ARG A 52 -1.08 -6.73 -5.84
C ARG A 52 -0.69 -5.95 -7.09
N ALA A 53 -0.02 -6.61 -8.02
CA ALA A 53 0.26 -6.04 -9.33
C ALA A 53 -1.05 -5.86 -10.12
N VAL A 54 -1.34 -4.62 -10.50
CA VAL A 54 -2.48 -4.23 -11.33
C VAL A 54 -2.03 -3.15 -12.30
N PRO A 55 -2.54 -3.10 -13.54
CA PRO A 55 -2.25 -2.00 -14.44
C PRO A 55 -2.80 -0.69 -13.86
N SER A 56 -1.99 0.37 -13.89
CA SER A 56 -2.33 1.69 -13.36
C SER A 56 -1.56 2.78 -14.11
N TRP A 57 -2.14 3.97 -14.20
CA TRP A 57 -1.48 5.17 -14.71
C TRP A 57 -0.80 5.92 -13.58
N PHE A 58 0.40 6.42 -13.86
CA PHE A 58 1.26 7.11 -12.89
C PHE A 58 1.72 8.45 -13.41
N VAL A 59 1.84 9.42 -12.50
CA VAL A 59 2.54 10.69 -12.73
C VAL A 59 3.95 10.55 -12.17
N ARG A 60 4.96 10.91 -12.98
CA ARG A 60 6.39 10.85 -12.66
C ARG A 60 6.78 11.94 -11.65
N VAL A 61 6.44 11.73 -10.39
CA VAL A 61 6.69 12.68 -9.30
C VAL A 61 8.15 12.64 -8.85
N GLU A 62 8.82 11.49 -9.02
CA GLU A 62 10.21 11.34 -8.57
C GLU A 62 11.16 12.35 -9.21
N GLN A 63 10.93 12.71 -10.48
CA GLN A 63 11.72 13.70 -11.21
C GLN A 63 11.45 15.15 -10.77
N LEU A 64 10.29 15.39 -10.14
CA LEU A 64 9.87 16.72 -9.70
C LEU A 64 10.23 17.00 -8.23
N LYS A 65 10.75 16.01 -7.50
CA LYS A 65 11.01 16.12 -6.05
C LYS A 65 11.85 17.33 -5.67
N GLU A 66 12.97 17.56 -6.34
CA GLU A 66 13.88 18.67 -6.03
C GLU A 66 13.18 20.03 -6.20
N GLN A 67 12.43 20.18 -7.29
CA GLN A 67 11.65 21.40 -7.54
C GLN A 67 10.55 21.58 -6.48
N LEU A 68 9.85 20.52 -6.09
CA LEU A 68 8.82 20.56 -5.07
C LEU A 68 9.39 20.92 -3.69
N LEU A 69 10.57 20.40 -3.34
CA LEU A 69 11.26 20.73 -2.09
C LEU A 69 11.72 22.18 -2.07
N LYS A 70 12.26 22.70 -3.18
CA LYS A 70 12.62 24.12 -3.31
C LYS A 70 11.39 25.02 -3.13
N ASN A 71 10.30 24.71 -3.83
CA ASN A 71 9.05 25.47 -3.72
C ASN A 71 8.45 25.40 -2.31
N LEU A 72 8.63 24.28 -1.59
CA LEU A 72 8.20 24.17 -0.20
C LEU A 72 8.90 25.21 0.68
N GLU A 73 10.19 25.48 0.46
CA GLU A 73 10.93 26.46 1.26
C GLU A 73 10.35 27.87 1.19
N ASP A 74 9.83 28.28 0.02
CA ASP A 74 9.22 29.59 -0.18
C ASP A 74 7.84 29.75 0.48
N THR A 75 7.25 28.67 1.00
CA THR A 75 5.91 28.69 1.62
C THR A 75 5.95 28.91 3.13
N LYS A 76 4.99 29.67 3.66
CA LYS A 76 4.80 29.89 5.10
C LYS A 76 3.77 28.92 5.68
N TRP A 77 4.17 28.13 6.67
CA TRP A 77 3.32 27.16 7.35
C TRP A 77 3.21 27.48 8.84
N VAL A 78 2.01 27.39 9.39
CA VAL A 78 1.75 27.54 10.82
C VAL A 78 1.06 26.27 11.32
N PRO A 79 1.65 25.52 12.27
CA PRO A 79 2.96 25.74 12.90
C PRO A 79 4.15 25.24 12.05
N HIS A 80 5.30 25.90 12.17
CA HIS A 80 6.48 25.71 11.31
C HIS A 80 7.01 24.25 11.28
N HIS A 81 6.97 23.55 12.40
CA HIS A 81 7.50 22.19 12.50
C HIS A 81 6.76 21.17 11.61
N VAL A 82 5.52 21.45 11.19
CA VAL A 82 4.76 20.58 10.28
C VAL A 82 5.40 20.58 8.89
N LYS A 83 5.84 21.75 8.42
CA LYS A 83 6.57 21.90 7.15
C LYS A 83 7.85 21.10 7.16
N THR A 84 8.73 21.35 8.12
CA THR A 84 10.09 20.78 8.12
C THR A 84 10.14 19.32 8.54
N LYS A 85 9.26 18.85 9.43
CA LYS A 85 9.32 17.47 9.94
C LYS A 85 8.34 16.51 9.26
N ARG A 86 7.10 16.92 8.99
CA ARG A 86 6.09 16.01 8.43
C ARG A 86 6.10 16.07 6.91
N PHE A 87 5.86 17.25 6.37
CA PHE A 87 5.64 17.39 4.93
C PHE A 87 6.94 17.24 4.12
N HIS A 88 8.03 17.89 4.56
CA HIS A 88 9.34 17.76 3.91
C HIS A 88 9.82 16.29 3.87
N ASN A 89 9.78 15.58 5.00
CA ASN A 89 10.21 14.17 5.06
C ASN A 89 9.34 13.24 4.21
N TRP A 90 8.03 13.53 4.12
CA TRP A 90 7.13 12.79 3.25
C TRP A 90 7.44 13.06 1.77
N LEU A 91 7.65 14.32 1.40
CA LEU A 91 7.92 14.76 0.03
C LEU A 91 9.27 14.23 -0.50
N ALA A 92 10.30 14.24 0.34
CA ALA A 92 11.61 13.68 0.02
C ALA A 92 11.53 12.17 -0.34
N ASN A 93 10.64 11.43 0.32
CA ASN A 93 10.42 10.01 0.11
C ASN A 93 9.23 9.70 -0.82
N ALA A 94 8.68 10.71 -1.51
CA ALA A 94 7.56 10.51 -2.41
C ALA A 94 7.90 9.47 -3.50
N ARG A 95 6.93 8.68 -3.93
CA ARG A 95 7.08 7.81 -5.11
C ARG A 95 6.17 8.33 -6.20
N ASP A 96 6.31 7.78 -7.40
CA ASP A 96 5.40 8.07 -8.49
C ASP A 96 3.93 7.89 -8.07
N TRP A 97 3.13 8.87 -8.44
CA TRP A 97 1.77 8.97 -7.94
C TRP A 97 0.82 8.18 -8.83
N ALA A 98 0.25 7.11 -8.28
CA ALA A 98 -0.82 6.36 -8.92
C ALA A 98 -2.11 7.22 -8.98
N VAL A 99 -2.47 7.67 -10.18
CA VAL A 99 -3.64 8.55 -10.40
C VAL A 99 -4.88 7.80 -10.88
N SER A 100 -4.72 6.70 -11.63
CA SER A 100 -5.89 5.98 -12.15
C SER A 100 -6.65 5.24 -11.08
N ARG A 101 -7.98 5.19 -11.23
CA ARG A 101 -8.88 4.43 -10.36
C ARG A 101 -9.90 3.68 -11.21
N SER A 102 -10.08 2.38 -10.96
CA SER A 102 -11.14 1.59 -11.59
C SER A 102 -12.47 1.86 -10.90
N ARG A 103 -13.12 2.98 -11.26
CA ARG A 103 -14.39 3.45 -10.68
C ARG A 103 -15.29 4.03 -11.76
N PHE A 104 -16.59 4.08 -11.46
CA PHE A 104 -17.61 4.58 -12.39
C PHE A 104 -17.84 6.10 -12.28
N TRP A 105 -17.73 6.67 -11.07
CA TRP A 105 -17.97 8.09 -10.83
C TRP A 105 -16.65 8.84 -10.60
N GLY A 106 -16.36 9.80 -11.48
CA GLY A 106 -15.17 10.66 -11.45
C GLY A 106 -14.87 11.25 -12.83
N THR A 107 -13.87 12.12 -12.90
CA THR A 107 -13.39 12.64 -14.19
C THR A 107 -12.69 11.53 -14.97
N PRO A 108 -13.07 11.26 -16.23
CA PRO A 108 -12.36 10.31 -17.09
C PRO A 108 -10.89 10.68 -17.25
N LEU A 109 -10.04 9.67 -17.43
CA LEU A 109 -8.63 9.84 -17.78
C LEU A 109 -8.45 10.12 -19.26
#